data_AF-A0A6L3Y4B5-F1
#
_entry.id   AF-A0A6L3Y4B5-F1
#
_cell.length_a   1.000
_cell.length_b   1.000
_cell.length_c   1.000
_cell.angle_alpha   90.00
_cell.angle_beta   90.00
_cell.angle_gamma   90.00
#
_symmetry.space_group_name_H-M   'P 1'
#
loop_
_entity.id
_entity.type
_entity.pdbx_description
1 polymer ?
#
loop_
_entity_poly.entity_id
_entity_poly.type
_entity_poly.pdbx_seq_one_letter_code
_entity_poly.pdbx_strand_id
1 'polypeptide(L)'
;TLSRDAVQTQLLESGLWTALRTRPYSKTPVPGTVPAAIFVTAIDTNPLSADPQPLILAERNAFDAGLTVLTRLTPGKVHVCQASGGKLGGHPQGQVAFNEFAGPHPAGLVGTHIHFLEPVSLTKQVWHLNYQDVIAIGKLFTTGELCAERIIAIGGPQATQPRLVRTLLGADLTALLAGETKEGENRIISGSVLSGRHATGPMAWLGRFHLQVSVVLEGREKELFGWVLPGAEKYSVTRTTLGHFLRRKLFNFSTSTNGGERAMVPIGNYERVMPLDILPTVLLRDLLAGDTDGAQALGCLELDEEDLALCTYVCPGKYEYGPVLREVLTRIEQEG
;
A
#
# COMPACT_ATOMS: atom_id res chain seq x y z
N THR A 1 -22.19 -9.17 -24.53
CA THR A 1 -20.82 -9.20 -23.95
C THR A 1 -20.09 -7.96 -24.41
N LEU A 2 -19.40 -7.24 -23.51
CA LEU A 2 -18.65 -6.02 -23.86
C LEU A 2 -17.34 -6.38 -24.55
N SER A 3 -16.95 -5.60 -25.57
CA SER A 3 -15.61 -5.70 -26.17
C SER A 3 -14.57 -5.05 -25.25
N ARG A 4 -13.31 -5.47 -25.38
CA ARG A 4 -12.19 -4.86 -24.65
C ARG A 4 -12.09 -3.36 -24.92
N ASP A 5 -12.24 -2.95 -26.17
CA ASP A 5 -12.11 -1.55 -26.58
C ASP A 5 -13.23 -0.67 -26.00
N ALA A 6 -14.47 -1.20 -25.91
CA ALA A 6 -15.57 -0.51 -25.24
C ALA A 6 -15.28 -0.32 -23.75
N VAL A 7 -14.75 -1.35 -23.08
CA VAL A 7 -14.36 -1.26 -21.66
C VAL A 7 -13.25 -0.23 -21.47
N GLN A 8 -12.19 -0.27 -22.29
CA GLN A 8 -11.08 0.68 -22.20
C GLN A 8 -11.57 2.12 -22.43
N THR A 9 -12.41 2.35 -23.45
CA THR A 9 -12.94 3.67 -23.77
C THR A 9 -13.74 4.25 -22.61
N GLN A 10 -14.68 3.48 -22.05
CA GLN A 10 -15.50 3.94 -20.94
C GLN A 10 -14.69 4.22 -19.66
N LEU A 11 -13.65 3.43 -19.38
CA LEU A 11 -12.74 3.69 -18.25
C LEU A 11 -11.89 4.95 -18.47
N LEU A 12 -11.48 5.24 -19.70
CA LEU A 12 -10.73 6.44 -20.04
C LEU A 12 -11.61 7.69 -19.92
N GLU A 13 -12.80 7.68 -20.53
CA GLU A 13 -13.73 8.80 -20.51
C GLU A 13 -14.21 9.15 -19.09
N SER A 14 -14.40 8.14 -18.24
CA SER A 14 -14.77 8.35 -16.83
C SER A 14 -13.60 8.74 -15.92
N GLY A 15 -12.36 8.63 -16.40
CA GLY A 15 -11.14 8.81 -15.59
C GLY A 15 -10.80 7.63 -14.66
N LEU A 16 -11.64 6.59 -14.57
CA LEU A 16 -11.36 5.40 -13.73
C LEU A 16 -10.20 4.55 -14.25
N TRP A 17 -9.73 4.75 -15.48
CA TRP A 17 -8.51 4.10 -15.98
C TRP A 17 -7.30 4.35 -15.07
N THR A 18 -7.26 5.52 -14.42
CA THR A 18 -6.21 5.90 -13.46
C THR A 18 -6.24 5.11 -12.14
N ALA A 19 -7.28 4.31 -11.90
CA ALA A 19 -7.30 3.35 -10.79
C ALA A 19 -6.28 2.23 -10.98
N LEU A 20 -6.03 1.85 -12.24
CA LEU A 20 -5.11 0.79 -12.58
C LEU A 20 -3.68 1.30 -12.47
N ARG A 21 -2.81 0.49 -11.86
CA ARG A 21 -1.37 0.71 -11.83
C ARG A 21 -0.66 -0.50 -12.40
N THR A 22 0.44 -0.27 -13.10
CA THR A 22 1.29 -1.32 -13.63
C THR A 22 2.29 -1.81 -12.57
N ARG A 23 2.79 -3.03 -12.71
CA ARG A 23 4.08 -3.44 -12.14
C ARG A 23 4.95 -3.92 -13.28
N PRO A 24 6.20 -3.44 -13.43
CA PRO A 24 7.07 -2.98 -12.33
C PRO A 24 7.02 -1.48 -11.94
N TYR A 25 6.49 -0.59 -12.79
CA TYR A 25 6.72 0.86 -12.61
C TYR A 25 5.64 1.65 -11.87
N SER A 26 4.51 1.04 -11.52
CA SER A 26 3.44 1.68 -10.73
C SER A 26 2.82 2.91 -11.40
N LYS A 27 2.86 2.94 -12.73
CA LYS A 27 2.25 3.97 -13.57
C LYS A 27 0.86 3.57 -14.00
N THR A 28 0.05 4.54 -14.39
CA THR A 28 -1.20 4.27 -15.13
C THR A 28 -0.85 3.51 -16.42
N PRO A 29 -1.54 2.40 -16.75
CA PRO A 29 -1.28 1.69 -17.98
C PRO A 29 -1.45 2.56 -19.22
N VAL A 30 -0.57 2.39 -20.21
CA VAL A 30 -0.71 3.07 -21.49
C VAL A 30 -1.91 2.47 -22.24
N PRO A 31 -2.87 3.27 -22.74
CA PRO A 31 -3.99 2.75 -23.51
C PRO A 31 -3.52 1.85 -24.66
N GLY A 32 -4.21 0.72 -24.87
CA GLY A 32 -3.81 -0.29 -25.85
C GLY A 32 -2.91 -1.39 -25.31
N THR A 33 -2.17 -1.17 -24.21
CA THR A 33 -1.35 -2.22 -23.59
C THR A 33 -2.20 -3.29 -22.89
N VAL A 34 -1.69 -4.52 -22.81
CA VAL A 34 -2.41 -5.67 -22.24
C VAL A 34 -1.54 -6.28 -21.14
N PRO A 35 -2.06 -6.45 -19.90
CA PRO A 35 -1.30 -7.09 -18.84
C PRO A 35 -1.40 -8.62 -18.93
N ALA A 36 -0.36 -9.30 -18.43
CA ALA A 36 -0.37 -10.75 -18.27
C ALA A 36 -1.43 -11.21 -17.25
N ALA A 37 -1.65 -10.42 -16.20
CA ALA A 37 -2.67 -10.67 -15.18
C ALA A 37 -3.10 -9.35 -14.51
N ILE A 38 -4.24 -9.37 -13.82
CA ILE A 38 -4.73 -8.24 -13.02
C ILE A 38 -4.89 -8.67 -11.57
N PHE A 39 -4.34 -7.89 -10.64
CA PHE A 39 -4.42 -8.14 -9.20
C PHE A 39 -5.40 -7.19 -8.53
N VAL A 40 -6.34 -7.75 -7.77
CA VAL A 40 -7.29 -7.02 -6.95
C VAL A 40 -6.92 -7.24 -5.48
N THR A 41 -6.48 -6.17 -4.80
CA THR A 41 -6.21 -6.24 -3.36
C THR A 41 -7.52 -6.13 -2.57
N ALA A 42 -7.97 -7.27 -2.04
CA ALA A 42 -9.16 -7.43 -1.20
C ALA A 42 -8.78 -7.87 0.24
N ILE A 43 -7.57 -7.49 0.66
CA ILE A 43 -7.00 -7.62 1.99
C ILE A 43 -6.16 -6.36 2.23
N ASP A 44 -6.17 -5.83 3.46
CA ASP A 44 -5.28 -4.74 3.85
C ASP A 44 -4.70 -5.03 5.23
N THR A 45 -3.37 -5.19 5.30
CA THR A 45 -2.66 -5.47 6.56
C THR A 45 -1.88 -4.26 7.07
N ASN A 46 -2.06 -3.08 6.47
CA ASN A 46 -1.52 -1.85 7.03
C ASN A 46 -2.07 -1.62 8.45
N PRO A 47 -1.28 -1.04 9.38
CA PRO A 47 -1.81 -0.63 10.66
C PRO A 47 -2.98 0.35 10.46
N LEU A 48 -4.06 0.15 11.20
CA LEU A 48 -5.26 1.02 11.21
C LEU A 48 -6.07 1.01 9.90
N SER A 49 -5.85 0.04 9.02
CA SER A 49 -6.64 -0.12 7.79
C SER A 49 -8.07 -0.59 8.09
N ALA A 50 -8.96 -0.35 7.13
CA ALA A 50 -10.29 -0.95 7.13
C ALA A 50 -10.19 -2.42 6.70
N ASP A 51 -10.97 -3.31 7.33
CA ASP A 51 -11.17 -4.67 6.80
C ASP A 51 -11.99 -4.58 5.48
N PRO A 52 -11.42 -4.97 4.32
CA PRO A 52 -12.14 -4.91 3.05
C PRO A 52 -13.35 -5.84 3.00
N GLN A 53 -13.34 -6.96 3.74
CA GLN A 53 -14.33 -8.02 3.58
C GLN A 53 -15.78 -7.56 3.80
N PRO A 54 -16.16 -6.92 4.94
CA PRO A 54 -17.52 -6.45 5.13
C PRO A 54 -17.94 -5.39 4.11
N LEU A 55 -17.00 -4.57 3.64
CA LEU A 55 -17.26 -3.52 2.64
C LEU A 55 -17.56 -4.12 1.26
N ILE A 56 -16.80 -5.15 0.86
CA ILE A 56 -17.03 -5.89 -0.38
C ILE A 56 -18.37 -6.63 -0.31
N LEU A 57 -18.70 -7.26 0.82
CA LEU A 57 -19.97 -7.98 0.98
C LEU A 57 -21.18 -7.05 0.89
N ALA A 58 -21.08 -5.82 1.41
CA ALA A 58 -22.14 -4.81 1.29
C ALA A 58 -22.36 -4.36 -0.16
N GLU A 59 -21.31 -4.39 -1.00
CA GLU A 59 -21.32 -3.93 -2.40
C GLU A 59 -21.09 -5.10 -3.37
N ARG A 60 -21.53 -6.31 -2.99
CA ARG A 60 -21.12 -7.55 -3.66
C ARG A 60 -21.42 -7.58 -5.15
N ASN A 61 -22.63 -7.16 -5.53
CA ASN A 61 -23.05 -7.16 -6.93
C ASN A 61 -22.18 -6.22 -7.78
N ALA A 62 -21.83 -5.05 -7.24
CA ALA A 62 -20.94 -4.11 -7.91
C ALA A 62 -19.51 -4.67 -7.99
N PHE A 63 -19.01 -5.30 -6.93
CA PHE A 63 -17.70 -5.95 -6.94
C PHE A 63 -17.62 -7.04 -8.03
N ASP A 64 -18.60 -7.94 -8.12
CA ASP A 64 -18.64 -9.00 -9.14
C ASP A 64 -18.77 -8.44 -10.56
N ALA A 65 -19.57 -7.39 -10.75
CA ALA A 65 -19.65 -6.69 -12.03
C ALA A 65 -18.29 -6.09 -12.42
N GLY A 66 -17.58 -5.47 -11.47
CA GLY A 66 -16.24 -4.94 -11.66
C GLY A 66 -15.23 -6.03 -12.05
N LEU A 67 -15.22 -7.15 -11.34
CA LEU A 67 -14.38 -8.31 -11.70
C LEU A 67 -14.68 -8.82 -13.11
N THR A 68 -15.95 -8.90 -13.48
CA THR A 68 -16.41 -9.27 -14.83
C THR A 68 -15.93 -8.30 -15.91
N VAL A 69 -15.81 -7.01 -15.59
CA VAL A 69 -15.25 -6.01 -16.50
C VAL A 69 -13.74 -6.18 -16.63
N LEU A 70 -13.03 -6.42 -15.52
CA LEU A 70 -11.58 -6.61 -15.52
C LEU A 70 -11.13 -7.82 -16.35
N THR A 71 -11.92 -8.91 -16.41
CA THR A 71 -11.60 -10.06 -17.28
C THR A 71 -11.58 -9.71 -18.77
N ARG A 72 -12.15 -8.58 -19.18
CA ARG A 72 -12.08 -8.09 -20.57
C ARG A 72 -10.78 -7.37 -20.89
N LEU A 73 -10.04 -6.91 -19.88
CA LEU A 73 -8.80 -6.16 -20.07
C LEU A 73 -7.56 -7.04 -20.23
N THR A 74 -7.64 -8.30 -19.82
CA THR A 74 -6.54 -9.27 -19.89
C THR A 74 -7.01 -10.62 -20.44
N PRO A 75 -6.20 -11.33 -21.24
CA PRO A 75 -6.44 -12.74 -21.57
C PRO A 75 -6.06 -13.69 -20.42
N GLY A 76 -5.27 -13.22 -19.43
CA GLY A 76 -4.82 -14.00 -18.29
C GLY A 76 -5.75 -13.90 -17.09
N LYS A 77 -5.26 -14.23 -15.90
CA LYS A 77 -6.09 -14.31 -14.69
C LYS A 77 -6.38 -12.94 -14.07
N VAL A 78 -7.53 -12.85 -13.40
CA VAL A 78 -7.82 -11.78 -12.43
C VAL A 78 -7.67 -12.38 -11.03
N HIS A 79 -6.60 -12.05 -10.34
CA HIS A 79 -6.28 -12.53 -9.00
C HIS A 79 -6.94 -11.65 -7.94
N VAL A 80 -7.95 -12.16 -7.25
CA VAL A 80 -8.53 -11.51 -6.06
C VAL A 80 -7.77 -12.01 -4.84
N CYS A 81 -6.97 -11.14 -4.24
CA CYS A 81 -6.15 -11.48 -3.08
C CYS A 81 -6.91 -11.13 -1.81
N GLN A 82 -7.24 -12.12 -0.99
CA GLN A 82 -8.08 -11.97 0.20
C GLN A 82 -7.38 -12.52 1.45
N ALA A 83 -7.90 -12.13 2.62
CA ALA A 83 -7.47 -12.72 3.89
C ALA A 83 -7.84 -14.21 3.96
N SER A 84 -7.04 -14.99 4.67
CA SER A 84 -7.29 -16.41 4.87
C SER A 84 -8.66 -16.68 5.51
N GLY A 85 -9.29 -17.78 5.08
CA GLY A 85 -10.64 -18.17 5.46
C GLY A 85 -11.66 -18.06 4.31
N GLY A 86 -11.26 -17.55 3.14
CA GLY A 86 -11.97 -17.73 1.88
C GLY A 86 -13.37 -17.10 1.79
N LYS A 87 -13.66 -16.11 2.63
CA LYS A 87 -15.05 -15.68 2.89
C LYS A 87 -15.67 -14.85 1.76
N LEU A 88 -14.90 -14.37 0.79
CA LEU A 88 -15.45 -13.74 -0.41
C LEU A 88 -15.98 -14.76 -1.42
N GLY A 89 -15.80 -16.08 -1.22
CA GLY A 89 -16.35 -17.08 -2.13
C GLY A 89 -15.70 -17.03 -3.53
N GLY A 90 -16.47 -17.38 -4.56
CA GLY A 90 -16.00 -17.47 -5.95
C GLY A 90 -16.66 -16.45 -6.87
N HIS A 91 -16.38 -16.59 -8.17
CA HIS A 91 -16.99 -15.79 -9.23
C HIS A 91 -17.34 -16.70 -10.43
N PRO A 92 -18.45 -16.45 -11.17
CA PRO A 92 -18.89 -17.35 -12.24
C PRO A 92 -17.90 -17.47 -13.41
N GLN A 93 -17.08 -16.45 -13.64
CA GLN A 93 -16.03 -16.51 -14.66
C GLN A 93 -14.79 -17.21 -14.12
N GLY A 94 -14.40 -18.34 -14.73
CA GLY A 94 -13.23 -19.12 -14.33
C GLY A 94 -11.87 -18.40 -14.48
N GLN A 95 -11.83 -17.25 -15.14
CA GLN A 95 -10.64 -16.39 -15.22
C GLN A 95 -10.36 -15.65 -13.90
N VAL A 96 -11.36 -15.52 -13.03
CA VAL A 96 -11.23 -14.88 -11.72
C VAL A 96 -10.82 -15.92 -10.68
N ALA A 97 -9.64 -15.74 -10.10
CA ALA A 97 -9.06 -16.63 -9.11
C ALA A 97 -8.95 -15.95 -7.75
N PHE A 98 -9.56 -16.53 -6.72
CA PHE A 98 -9.45 -16.04 -5.34
C PHE A 98 -8.26 -16.72 -4.65
N ASN A 99 -7.31 -15.92 -4.18
CA ASN A 99 -6.08 -16.38 -3.55
C ASN A 99 -6.03 -15.87 -2.11
N GLU A 100 -5.68 -16.75 -1.18
CA GLU A 100 -5.67 -16.44 0.25
C GLU A 100 -4.26 -16.13 0.73
N PHE A 101 -4.15 -15.06 1.51
CA PHE A 101 -2.91 -14.66 2.19
C PHE A 101 -3.16 -14.54 3.69
N ALA A 102 -2.17 -14.94 4.48
CA ALA A 102 -2.19 -14.92 5.93
C ALA A 102 -0.86 -14.43 6.49
N GLY A 103 -0.88 -13.95 7.73
CA GLY A 103 0.29 -13.47 8.45
C GLY A 103 0.27 -11.96 8.67
N PRO A 104 1.34 -11.42 9.30
CA PRO A 104 1.47 -9.99 9.53
C PRO A 104 1.67 -9.22 8.22
N HIS A 105 1.64 -7.89 8.30
CA HIS A 105 2.12 -7.04 7.20
C HIS A 105 3.55 -7.46 6.80
N PRO A 106 3.85 -7.66 5.50
CA PRO A 106 3.12 -7.18 4.31
C PRO A 106 2.21 -8.21 3.59
N ALA A 107 1.50 -9.10 4.28
CA ALA A 107 0.60 -10.08 3.63
C ALA A 107 -0.54 -9.47 2.78
N GLY A 108 -0.79 -8.16 2.89
CA GLY A 108 -1.80 -7.44 2.11
C GLY A 108 -1.24 -6.59 0.97
N LEU A 109 0.09 -6.55 0.79
CA LEU A 109 0.70 -5.78 -0.27
C LEU A 109 0.67 -6.52 -1.60
N VAL A 110 0.40 -5.78 -2.66
CA VAL A 110 0.32 -6.32 -4.01
C VAL A 110 1.67 -6.85 -4.52
N GLY A 111 2.80 -6.24 -4.11
CA GLY A 111 4.14 -6.75 -4.47
C GLY A 111 4.36 -8.16 -3.94
N THR A 112 3.93 -8.42 -2.69
CA THR A 112 3.96 -9.77 -2.11
C THR A 112 3.04 -10.74 -2.88
N HIS A 113 1.85 -10.29 -3.27
CA HIS A 113 0.91 -11.14 -4.03
C HIS A 113 1.45 -11.49 -5.42
N ILE A 114 2.02 -10.51 -6.12
CA ILE A 114 2.64 -10.67 -7.44
C ILE A 114 3.80 -11.65 -7.35
N HIS A 115 4.68 -11.49 -6.36
CA HIS A 115 5.83 -12.37 -6.17
C HIS A 115 5.48 -13.85 -6.02
N PHE A 116 4.38 -14.17 -5.32
CA PHE A 116 3.97 -15.57 -5.13
C PHE A 116 3.13 -16.15 -6.27
N LEU A 117 2.40 -15.30 -6.99
CA LEU A 117 1.40 -15.77 -7.96
C LEU A 117 1.82 -15.58 -9.41
N GLU A 118 2.37 -14.42 -9.76
CA GLU A 118 2.69 -14.05 -11.14
C GLU A 118 3.84 -13.03 -11.20
N PRO A 119 5.09 -13.41 -10.85
CA PRO A 119 6.24 -12.51 -10.84
C PRO A 119 6.40 -11.73 -12.14
N VAL A 120 6.79 -10.45 -12.03
CA VAL A 120 6.98 -9.54 -13.16
C VAL A 120 8.44 -9.47 -13.60
N SER A 121 8.64 -9.00 -14.83
CA SER A 121 9.96 -8.71 -15.40
C SER A 121 9.85 -7.52 -16.36
N LEU A 122 10.95 -7.13 -16.99
CA LEU A 122 10.93 -6.11 -18.05
C LEU A 122 10.00 -6.47 -19.21
N THR A 123 9.82 -7.76 -19.50
CA THR A 123 9.00 -8.25 -20.63
C THR A 123 7.61 -8.72 -20.21
N LYS A 124 7.35 -8.81 -18.90
CA LYS A 124 6.09 -9.30 -18.35
C LYS A 124 5.54 -8.32 -17.33
N GLN A 125 4.48 -7.62 -17.73
CA GLN A 125 3.79 -6.63 -16.92
C GLN A 125 2.46 -7.18 -16.40
N VAL A 126 2.11 -6.84 -15.16
CA VAL A 126 0.76 -7.05 -14.61
C VAL A 126 0.17 -5.71 -14.21
N TRP A 127 -1.17 -5.65 -14.06
CA TRP A 127 -1.85 -4.48 -13.49
C TRP A 127 -2.43 -4.79 -12.13
N HIS A 128 -2.70 -3.77 -11.35
CA HIS A 128 -3.37 -3.91 -10.06
C HIS A 128 -4.23 -2.71 -9.70
N LEU A 129 -5.18 -2.96 -8.79
CA LEU A 129 -6.08 -1.99 -8.19
C LEU A 129 -6.66 -2.53 -6.87
N ASN A 130 -7.20 -1.64 -6.04
CA ASN A 130 -7.85 -2.02 -4.79
C ASN A 130 -9.33 -2.40 -5.00
N TYR A 131 -9.91 -3.07 -4.00
CA TYR A 131 -11.30 -3.52 -4.03
C TYR A 131 -12.35 -2.42 -4.20
N GLN A 132 -12.14 -1.20 -3.67
CA GLN A 132 -13.11 -0.10 -3.84
C GLN A 132 -13.11 0.45 -5.26
N ASP A 133 -11.95 0.47 -5.91
CA ASP A 133 -11.87 0.81 -7.32
C ASP A 133 -12.54 -0.25 -8.20
N VAL A 134 -12.48 -1.54 -7.86
CA VAL A 134 -13.27 -2.58 -8.53
C VAL A 134 -14.78 -2.33 -8.38
N ILE A 135 -15.24 -2.00 -7.16
CA ILE A 135 -16.65 -1.64 -6.91
C ILE A 135 -17.05 -0.42 -7.75
N ALA A 136 -16.21 0.61 -7.81
CA ALA A 136 -16.48 1.81 -8.59
C ALA A 136 -16.58 1.51 -10.10
N ILE A 137 -15.71 0.65 -10.63
CA ILE A 137 -15.80 0.15 -12.01
C ILE A 137 -17.11 -0.60 -12.21
N GLY A 138 -17.47 -1.52 -11.32
CA GLY A 138 -18.74 -2.25 -11.42
C GLY A 138 -19.97 -1.34 -11.43
N LYS A 139 -20.00 -0.33 -10.56
CA LYS A 139 -21.07 0.69 -10.54
C LYS A 139 -21.13 1.47 -11.85
N LEU A 140 -19.99 1.91 -12.39
CA LEU A 140 -19.95 2.62 -13.67
C LEU A 140 -20.58 1.79 -14.82
N PHE A 141 -20.23 0.52 -14.93
CA PHE A 141 -20.73 -0.32 -16.03
C PHE A 141 -22.17 -0.81 -15.85
N THR A 142 -22.70 -0.78 -14.62
CA THR A 142 -24.09 -1.21 -14.32
C THR A 142 -25.08 -0.05 -14.28
N THR A 143 -24.64 1.13 -13.89
CA THR A 143 -25.49 2.32 -13.73
C THR A 143 -25.24 3.40 -14.78
N GLY A 144 -24.06 3.41 -15.41
CA GLY A 144 -23.62 4.49 -16.29
C GLY A 144 -23.04 5.70 -15.55
N GLU A 145 -23.01 5.69 -14.21
CA GLU A 145 -22.59 6.82 -13.38
C GLU A 145 -21.24 6.58 -12.69
N LEU A 146 -20.40 7.61 -12.63
CA LEU A 146 -19.12 7.57 -11.95
C LEU A 146 -19.31 7.54 -10.42
N CYS A 147 -18.80 6.48 -9.77
CA CYS A 147 -18.79 6.39 -8.30
C CYS A 147 -17.48 6.93 -7.70
N ALA A 148 -17.52 8.19 -7.25
CA ALA A 148 -16.40 8.84 -6.55
C ALA A 148 -16.36 8.55 -5.03
N GLU A 149 -17.36 7.86 -4.49
CA GLU A 149 -17.45 7.55 -3.06
C GLU A 149 -16.33 6.61 -2.61
N ARG A 150 -15.78 6.86 -1.41
CA ARG A 150 -14.79 6.02 -0.74
C ARG A 150 -15.19 5.80 0.71
N ILE A 151 -14.96 4.60 1.22
CA ILE A 151 -15.05 4.30 2.64
C ILE A 151 -13.63 4.20 3.18
N ILE A 152 -13.22 5.11 4.05
CA ILE A 152 -11.85 5.13 4.56
C ILE A 152 -11.82 4.92 6.07
N ALA A 153 -10.75 4.32 6.58
CA ALA A 153 -10.48 4.28 8.02
C ALA A 153 -9.82 5.59 8.46
N ILE A 154 -10.34 6.22 9.51
CA ILE A 154 -9.64 7.27 10.26
C ILE A 154 -9.15 6.63 11.55
N GLY A 155 -7.85 6.72 11.81
CA GLY A 155 -7.27 6.13 13.01
C GLY A 155 -5.96 6.78 13.45
N GLY A 156 -5.41 6.23 14.52
CA GLY A 156 -4.13 6.64 15.09
C GLY A 156 -4.28 7.20 16.50
N PRO A 157 -3.18 7.29 17.27
CA PRO A 157 -3.22 7.71 18.67
C PRO A 157 -3.83 9.10 18.87
N GLN A 158 -3.76 9.96 17.86
CA GLN A 158 -4.26 11.35 17.90
C GLN A 158 -5.65 11.54 17.31
N ALA A 159 -6.29 10.49 16.79
CA ALA A 159 -7.70 10.55 16.40
C ALA A 159 -8.61 10.46 17.65
N THR A 160 -9.60 11.34 17.76
CA THR A 160 -10.55 11.35 18.90
C THR A 160 -11.64 10.28 18.72
N GLN A 161 -12.10 10.07 17.49
CA GLN A 161 -13.16 9.11 17.16
C GLN A 161 -12.75 8.19 16.00
N PRO A 162 -11.82 7.23 16.21
CA PRO A 162 -11.41 6.28 15.17
C PRO A 162 -12.60 5.47 14.65
N ARG A 163 -12.83 5.51 13.33
CA ARG A 163 -13.98 4.84 12.69
C ARG A 163 -13.79 4.75 11.18
N LEU A 164 -14.68 4.02 10.54
CA LEU A 164 -14.85 4.10 9.09
C LEU A 164 -15.76 5.28 8.74
N VAL A 165 -15.36 6.07 7.76
CA VAL A 165 -16.16 7.18 7.24
C VAL A 165 -16.37 7.02 5.75
N ARG A 166 -17.57 7.41 5.30
CA ARG A 166 -17.91 7.55 3.89
C ARG A 166 -17.54 8.97 3.45
N THR A 167 -16.74 9.08 2.41
CA THR A 167 -16.22 10.33 1.86
C THR A 167 -16.08 10.23 0.34
N LEU A 168 -15.40 11.18 -0.28
CA LEU A 168 -15.11 11.21 -1.71
C LEU A 168 -13.63 11.00 -1.98
N LEU A 169 -13.32 10.51 -3.19
CA LEU A 169 -11.97 10.50 -3.73
C LEU A 169 -11.41 11.94 -3.74
N GLY A 170 -10.21 12.11 -3.19
CA GLY A 170 -9.60 13.44 -3.10
C GLY A 170 -10.30 14.38 -2.10
N ALA A 171 -10.95 13.86 -1.06
CA ALA A 171 -11.54 14.69 -0.01
C ALA A 171 -10.49 15.57 0.70
N ASP A 172 -10.87 16.79 1.08
CA ASP A 172 -10.06 17.69 1.90
C ASP A 172 -9.93 17.10 3.31
N LEU A 173 -8.70 16.74 3.69
CA LEU A 173 -8.41 16.13 4.98
C LEU A 173 -8.44 17.14 6.13
N THR A 174 -8.22 18.42 5.84
CA THR A 174 -8.35 19.50 6.83
C THR A 174 -9.81 19.63 7.25
N ALA A 175 -10.72 19.69 6.27
CA ALA A 175 -12.15 19.75 6.52
C ALA A 175 -12.68 18.45 7.15
N LEU A 176 -12.25 17.28 6.62
CA LEU A 176 -12.70 15.98 7.09
C LEU A 176 -12.30 15.70 8.55
N LEU A 177 -11.17 16.23 9.01
CA LEU A 177 -10.65 16.01 10.36
C LEU A 177 -10.86 17.20 11.32
N ALA A 178 -11.66 18.19 10.93
CA ALA A 178 -11.98 19.33 11.80
C ALA A 178 -12.69 18.85 13.07
N GLY A 179 -12.05 19.04 14.23
CA GLY A 179 -12.56 18.57 15.53
C GLY A 179 -12.40 17.06 15.80
N GLU A 180 -11.75 16.32 14.90
CA GLU A 180 -11.54 14.87 14.99
C GLU A 180 -10.16 14.49 15.55
N THR A 181 -9.37 15.47 15.99
CA THR A 181 -8.01 15.28 16.49
C THR A 181 -7.88 15.76 17.93
N LYS A 182 -7.04 15.05 18.71
CA LYS A 182 -6.72 15.40 20.10
C LYS A 182 -5.82 16.64 20.12
N GLU A 183 -5.70 17.27 21.28
CA GLU A 183 -4.79 18.41 21.46
C GLU A 183 -3.32 18.03 21.20
N GLY A 184 -2.57 18.92 20.58
CA GLY A 184 -1.15 18.74 20.26
C GLY A 184 -0.81 19.09 18.82
N GLU A 185 0.48 19.06 18.50
CA GLU A 185 0.94 19.17 17.11
C GLU A 185 0.78 17.81 16.41
N ASN A 186 -0.28 17.69 15.61
CA ASN A 186 -0.65 16.45 14.94
C ASN A 186 -0.12 16.41 13.50
N ARG A 187 0.43 15.26 13.12
CA ARG A 187 0.66 14.92 11.72
C ARG A 187 -0.49 14.10 11.17
N ILE A 188 -1.11 14.65 10.14
CA ILE A 188 -2.14 13.97 9.34
C ILE A 188 -1.44 13.29 8.17
N ILE A 189 -1.68 11.99 8.02
CA ILE A 189 -1.10 11.17 6.96
C ILE A 189 -2.24 10.64 6.11
N SER A 190 -2.24 11.04 4.84
CA SER A 190 -3.03 10.39 3.81
C SER A 190 -2.38 9.04 3.52
N GLY A 191 -3.04 7.93 3.84
CA GLY A 191 -2.46 6.58 3.82
C GLY A 191 -2.09 6.04 5.20
N SER A 192 -1.28 4.97 5.20
CA SER A 192 -0.85 4.32 6.43
C SER A 192 0.36 5.03 7.05
N VAL A 193 0.64 4.73 8.32
CA VAL A 193 1.86 5.20 8.98
C VAL A 193 3.15 4.63 8.38
N LEU A 194 3.06 3.53 7.61
CA LEU A 194 4.20 2.90 6.95
C LEU A 194 4.43 3.46 5.55
N SER A 195 3.35 3.69 4.80
CA SER A 195 3.36 4.24 3.45
C SER A 195 2.23 5.24 3.30
N GLY A 196 2.58 6.52 3.35
CA GLY A 196 1.62 7.61 3.29
C GLY A 196 2.27 8.95 3.00
N ARG A 197 1.44 9.98 2.82
CA ARG A 197 1.87 11.35 2.52
C ARG A 197 1.39 12.30 3.60
N HIS A 198 2.29 13.18 4.05
CA HIS A 198 1.92 14.24 4.98
C HIS A 198 0.90 15.18 4.32
N ALA A 199 -0.31 15.19 4.85
CA ALA A 199 -1.41 16.00 4.35
C ALA A 199 -1.31 17.42 4.91
N THR A 200 -0.56 18.28 4.23
CA THR A 200 -0.36 19.67 4.64
C THR A 200 -0.37 20.61 3.44
N GLY A 201 -0.93 21.82 3.63
CA GLY A 201 -1.01 22.84 2.60
C GLY A 201 -1.64 22.31 1.29
N PRO A 202 -0.98 22.47 0.13
CA PRO A 202 -1.49 21.99 -1.16
C PRO A 202 -1.70 20.47 -1.25
N MET A 203 -1.10 19.69 -0.34
CA MET A 203 -1.21 18.23 -0.30
C MET A 203 -2.22 17.74 0.74
N ALA A 204 -3.03 18.61 1.34
CA ALA A 204 -4.00 18.29 2.38
C ALA A 204 -5.25 17.52 1.88
N TRP A 205 -5.06 16.57 0.97
CA TRP A 205 -6.11 15.83 0.27
C TRP A 205 -5.91 14.33 0.40
N LEU A 206 -7.02 13.58 0.34
CA LEU A 206 -6.97 12.12 0.28
C LEU A 206 -6.30 11.67 -1.02
N GLY A 207 -5.24 10.88 -0.91
CA GLY A 207 -4.49 10.39 -2.06
C GLY A 207 -5.32 9.41 -2.89
N ARG A 208 -5.10 9.37 -4.21
CA ARG A 208 -5.88 8.55 -5.15
C ARG A 208 -5.98 7.08 -4.75
N PHE A 209 -4.91 6.52 -4.19
CA PHE A 209 -4.79 5.10 -3.85
C PHE A 209 -4.90 4.82 -2.35
N HIS A 210 -5.15 5.86 -1.52
CA HIS A 210 -5.24 5.71 -0.07
C HIS A 210 -6.67 5.42 0.37
N LEU A 211 -6.83 4.36 1.18
CA LEU A 211 -8.12 3.97 1.79
C LEU A 211 -8.14 4.15 3.31
N GLN A 212 -7.18 4.91 3.85
CA GLN A 212 -7.14 5.27 5.26
C GLN A 212 -6.44 6.62 5.47
N VAL A 213 -6.65 7.19 6.64
CA VAL A 213 -5.98 8.40 7.14
C VAL A 213 -5.49 8.11 8.55
N SER A 214 -4.19 8.34 8.77
CA SER A 214 -3.53 8.09 10.05
C SER A 214 -3.17 9.42 10.72
N VAL A 215 -3.52 9.57 12.01
CA VAL A 215 -3.22 10.77 12.79
C VAL A 215 -2.31 10.41 13.97
N VAL A 216 -1.10 10.98 13.97
CA VAL A 216 -0.06 10.75 14.97
C VAL A 216 0.47 12.08 15.50
N LEU A 217 1.18 12.08 16.63
CA LEU A 217 1.90 13.27 17.09
C LEU A 217 3.12 13.54 16.23
N GLU A 218 3.49 14.80 16.07
CA GLU A 218 4.81 15.13 15.53
C GLU A 218 5.95 14.75 16.48
N GLY A 219 5.72 14.80 17.79
CA GLY A 219 6.69 14.32 18.77
C GLY A 219 8.05 15.04 18.68
N ARG A 220 8.05 16.37 18.59
CA ARG A 220 9.27 17.21 18.52
C ARG A 220 10.02 17.33 19.86
N GLU A 221 9.54 16.68 20.91
CA GLU A 221 10.14 16.74 22.23
C GLU A 221 11.48 16.01 22.26
N LYS A 222 12.52 16.69 22.75
CA LYS A 222 13.82 16.08 23.00
C LYS A 222 13.77 15.37 24.35
N GLU A 223 13.79 14.04 24.34
CA GLU A 223 13.90 13.28 25.58
C GLU A 223 15.27 13.46 26.24
N LEU A 224 15.28 13.99 27.45
CA LEU A 224 16.49 14.09 28.28
C LEU A 224 16.98 12.67 28.64
N PHE A 225 18.22 12.32 28.26
CA PHE A 225 18.80 10.97 28.39
C PHE A 225 18.06 9.84 27.66
N GLY A 226 17.31 10.14 26.58
CA GLY A 226 16.49 9.17 25.85
C GLY A 226 17.25 7.95 25.27
N TRP A 227 18.57 8.02 25.08
CA TRP A 227 19.40 6.90 24.63
C TRP A 227 19.92 6.00 25.76
N VAL A 228 19.93 6.48 27.01
CA VAL A 228 20.46 5.76 28.19
C VAL A 228 19.37 4.96 28.90
N LEU A 229 18.14 5.50 28.94
CA LEU A 229 17.05 4.93 29.71
C LEU A 229 16.31 3.84 28.90
N PRO A 230 16.36 2.56 29.33
CA PRO A 230 15.56 1.51 28.72
C PRO A 230 14.09 1.73 29.09
N GLY A 231 13.36 2.48 28.26
CA GLY A 231 11.96 2.82 28.51
C GLY A 231 11.00 1.67 28.19
N ALA A 232 10.05 1.38 29.09
CA ALA A 232 8.94 0.47 28.84
C ALA A 232 7.92 1.03 27.81
N GLU A 233 7.95 2.34 27.58
CA GLU A 233 7.15 3.04 26.56
C GLU A 233 7.82 3.05 25.18
N LYS A 234 9.02 2.50 25.04
CA LYS A 234 9.77 2.49 23.77
C LYS A 234 9.68 1.14 23.07
N TYR A 235 9.18 1.15 21.85
CA TYR A 235 9.24 0.00 20.97
C TYR A 235 10.64 -0.13 20.35
N SER A 236 11.16 -1.35 20.28
CA SER A 236 12.35 -1.66 19.51
C SER A 236 12.25 -3.03 18.85
N VAL A 237 12.68 -3.10 17.59
CA VAL A 237 12.80 -4.35 16.82
C VAL A 237 13.96 -5.20 17.34
N THR A 238 15.00 -4.53 17.85
CA THR A 238 16.13 -5.12 18.55
C THR A 238 15.84 -5.16 20.05
N ARG A 239 16.47 -6.07 20.81
CA ARG A 239 16.21 -6.25 22.25
C ARG A 239 16.83 -5.13 23.12
N THR A 240 16.79 -3.88 22.64
CA THR A 240 17.46 -2.72 23.24
C THR A 240 16.58 -1.93 24.20
N THR A 241 15.26 -2.14 24.21
CA THR A 241 14.30 -1.46 25.10
C THR A 241 13.46 -2.46 25.88
N LEU A 242 13.01 -2.10 27.08
CA LEU A 242 12.12 -2.95 27.89
C LEU A 242 10.78 -3.23 27.18
N GLY A 243 10.28 -2.27 26.39
CA GLY A 243 9.05 -2.44 25.61
C GLY A 243 9.08 -3.60 24.62
N HIS A 244 10.27 -4.06 24.16
CA HIS A 244 10.39 -5.24 23.29
C HIS A 244 9.81 -6.52 23.93
N PHE A 245 9.87 -6.63 25.26
CA PHE A 245 9.38 -7.81 25.98
C PHE A 245 7.87 -7.74 26.24
N LEU A 246 7.25 -6.57 26.08
CA LEU A 246 5.81 -6.34 26.25
C LEU A 246 5.05 -6.60 24.94
N ARG A 247 5.04 -7.85 24.47
CA ARG A 247 4.52 -8.26 23.14
C ARG A 247 3.06 -7.89 22.84
N ARG A 248 2.24 -7.58 23.86
CA ARG A 248 0.82 -7.20 23.72
C ARG A 248 0.56 -5.71 23.96
N LYS A 249 1.59 -4.93 24.29
CA LYS A 249 1.44 -3.51 24.56
C LYS A 249 1.26 -2.74 23.26
N LEU A 250 0.27 -1.85 23.25
CA LEU A 250 0.09 -0.87 22.18
C LEU A 250 0.97 0.35 22.49
N PHE A 251 1.64 0.86 21.46
CA PHE A 251 2.54 2.00 21.56
C PHE A 251 1.95 3.18 20.78
N ASN A 252 2.01 4.37 21.39
CA ASN A 252 1.62 5.62 20.74
C ASN A 252 2.81 6.13 19.93
N PHE A 253 2.94 5.66 18.70
CA PHE A 253 3.98 6.15 17.80
C PHE A 253 3.76 7.62 17.44
N SER A 254 4.86 8.35 17.35
CA SER A 254 4.97 9.69 16.77
C SER A 254 5.84 9.63 15.51
N THR A 255 6.11 10.77 14.87
CA THR A 255 7.01 10.86 13.71
C THR A 255 8.47 11.02 14.09
N SER A 256 8.79 10.98 15.39
CA SER A 256 10.16 11.04 15.89
C SER A 256 10.99 9.83 15.44
N THR A 257 12.14 10.10 14.82
CA THR A 257 13.09 9.08 14.37
C THR A 257 13.85 8.41 15.52
N ASN A 258 13.81 9.00 16.73
CA ASN A 258 14.54 8.55 17.92
C ASN A 258 16.04 8.30 17.64
N GLY A 259 16.67 9.18 16.85
CA GLY A 259 18.08 9.09 16.47
C GLY A 259 18.38 9.85 15.18
N GLY A 260 19.67 9.91 14.80
CA GLY A 260 20.13 10.54 13.56
C GLY A 260 20.48 9.54 12.46
N GLU A 261 20.67 10.07 11.25
CA GLU A 261 21.16 9.32 10.10
C GLU A 261 22.57 8.77 10.34
N ARG A 262 22.81 7.56 9.84
CA ARG A 262 24.11 6.87 9.92
C ARG A 262 24.22 5.81 8.85
N ALA A 263 25.43 5.32 8.61
CA ALA A 263 25.68 4.27 7.64
C ALA A 263 24.79 3.04 7.86
N MET A 264 24.43 2.38 6.76
CA MET A 264 23.66 1.15 6.77
C MET A 264 24.48 0.05 7.46
N VAL A 265 23.89 -0.58 8.49
CA VAL A 265 24.54 -1.66 9.22
C VAL A 265 23.76 -2.96 8.99
N PRO A 266 24.35 -3.96 8.30
CA PRO A 266 23.67 -5.20 7.96
C PRO A 266 23.63 -6.16 9.15
N ILE A 267 22.76 -5.89 10.12
CA ILE A 267 22.60 -6.71 11.35
C ILE A 267 21.45 -7.74 11.27
N GLY A 268 20.96 -8.05 10.06
CA GLY A 268 19.90 -9.04 9.87
C GLY A 268 18.47 -8.54 10.14
N ASN A 269 18.26 -7.22 10.26
CA ASN A 269 16.93 -6.67 10.54
C ASN A 269 15.99 -6.72 9.34
N TYR A 270 16.53 -6.57 8.13
CA TYR A 270 15.74 -6.46 6.91
C TYR A 270 15.14 -7.82 6.52
N GLU A 271 15.91 -8.89 6.70
CA GLU A 271 15.52 -10.29 6.48
C GLU A 271 14.37 -10.72 7.39
N ARG A 272 14.19 -10.06 8.53
CA ARG A 272 13.08 -10.35 9.46
C ARG A 272 11.74 -9.78 9.00
N VAL A 273 11.74 -8.84 8.07
CA VAL A 273 10.53 -8.13 7.61
C VAL A 273 10.28 -8.24 6.12
N MET A 274 11.21 -8.82 5.35
CA MET A 274 11.05 -9.12 3.93
C MET A 274 10.57 -10.57 3.75
N PRO A 275 9.31 -10.80 3.32
CA PRO A 275 8.80 -12.16 3.13
C PRO A 275 9.04 -12.72 1.72
N LEU A 276 9.59 -11.92 0.81
CA LEU A 276 9.90 -12.32 -0.57
C LEU A 276 11.23 -13.08 -0.60
N ASP A 277 11.43 -13.93 -1.62
CA ASP A 277 12.69 -14.63 -1.89
C ASP A 277 13.72 -13.69 -2.53
N ILE A 278 14.11 -12.67 -1.77
CA ILE A 278 15.05 -11.61 -2.14
C ILE A 278 16.11 -11.52 -1.04
N LEU A 279 17.33 -11.10 -1.39
CA LEU A 279 18.37 -10.77 -0.42
C LEU A 279 18.28 -9.28 -0.05
N PRO A 280 17.45 -8.87 0.94
CA PRO A 280 17.13 -7.46 1.14
C PRO A 280 18.36 -6.64 1.52
N THR A 281 19.26 -7.14 2.36
CA THR A 281 20.48 -6.40 2.70
C THR A 281 21.33 -6.05 1.47
N VAL A 282 21.47 -7.00 0.53
CA VAL A 282 22.27 -6.78 -0.69
C VAL A 282 21.52 -5.82 -1.61
N LEU A 283 20.21 -6.05 -1.82
CA LEU A 283 19.37 -5.20 -2.64
C LEU A 283 19.38 -3.75 -2.15
N LEU A 284 19.13 -3.52 -0.86
CA LEU A 284 19.09 -2.18 -0.28
C LEU A 284 20.44 -1.46 -0.39
N ARG A 285 21.56 -2.19 -0.29
CA ARG A 285 22.89 -1.61 -0.53
C ARG A 285 23.06 -1.20 -2.00
N ASP A 286 22.66 -2.05 -2.94
CA ASP A 286 22.80 -1.78 -4.37
C ASP A 286 21.88 -0.62 -4.79
N LEU A 287 20.68 -0.52 -4.20
CA LEU A 287 19.79 0.64 -4.34
C LEU A 287 20.47 1.93 -3.84
N LEU A 288 21.07 1.92 -2.65
CA LEU A 288 21.78 3.08 -2.10
C LEU A 288 23.02 3.47 -2.91
N ALA A 289 23.69 2.49 -3.53
CA ALA A 289 24.83 2.73 -4.41
C ALA A 289 24.40 3.24 -5.80
N GLY A 290 23.11 3.12 -6.13
CA GLY A 290 22.61 3.39 -7.48
C GLY A 290 23.14 2.38 -8.50
N ASP A 291 23.29 1.11 -8.14
CA ASP A 291 23.60 0.02 -9.06
C ASP A 291 22.28 -0.57 -9.63
N THR A 292 21.90 -0.17 -10.85
CA THR A 292 20.68 -0.64 -11.53
C THR A 292 20.77 -2.12 -11.91
N ASP A 293 21.93 -2.59 -12.34
CA ASP A 293 22.13 -3.96 -12.81
C ASP A 293 22.03 -4.94 -11.63
N GLY A 294 22.71 -4.63 -10.53
CA GLY A 294 22.61 -5.36 -9.28
C GLY A 294 21.18 -5.36 -8.71
N ALA A 295 20.53 -4.19 -8.66
CA ALA A 295 19.16 -4.08 -8.17
C ALA A 295 18.16 -4.89 -9.00
N GLN A 296 18.29 -4.90 -10.33
CA GLN A 296 17.44 -5.71 -11.22
C GLN A 296 17.66 -7.20 -10.98
N ALA A 297 18.92 -7.64 -10.89
CA ALA A 297 19.26 -9.05 -10.63
C ALA A 297 18.73 -9.54 -9.27
N LEU A 298 18.57 -8.63 -8.31
CA LEU A 298 18.04 -8.88 -6.97
C LEU A 298 16.52 -8.71 -6.86
N GLY A 299 15.81 -8.46 -7.96
CA GLY A 299 14.34 -8.47 -7.99
C GLY A 299 13.67 -7.13 -7.69
N CYS A 300 14.35 -5.99 -7.85
CA CYS A 300 13.76 -4.68 -7.57
C CYS A 300 12.51 -4.36 -8.42
N LEU A 301 12.34 -5.01 -9.57
CA LEU A 301 11.22 -4.82 -10.50
C LEU A 301 9.87 -5.29 -9.91
N GLU A 302 9.88 -6.22 -8.97
CA GLU A 302 8.64 -6.69 -8.33
C GLU A 302 8.15 -5.74 -7.22
N LEU A 303 9.01 -4.81 -6.80
CA LEU A 303 8.81 -3.95 -5.64
C LEU A 303 8.35 -2.55 -6.04
N ASP A 304 7.67 -1.90 -5.10
CA ASP A 304 7.33 -0.48 -5.12
C ASP A 304 7.65 0.14 -3.76
N GLU A 305 7.46 1.45 -3.57
CA GLU A 305 7.89 2.11 -2.34
C GLU A 305 7.26 1.51 -1.07
N GLU A 306 6.01 1.04 -1.18
CA GLU A 306 5.27 0.39 -0.09
C GLU A 306 5.87 -0.94 0.34
N ASP A 307 6.50 -1.69 -0.60
CA ASP A 307 7.10 -2.99 -0.31
C ASP A 307 8.41 -2.85 0.52
N LEU A 308 9.09 -1.69 0.43
CA LEU A 308 10.27 -1.36 1.23
C LEU A 308 9.96 -0.52 2.48
N ALA A 309 8.69 -0.23 2.76
CA ALA A 309 8.27 0.58 3.90
C ALA A 309 8.69 -0.06 5.25
N LEU A 310 8.54 -1.38 5.39
CA LEU A 310 8.99 -2.08 6.59
C LEU A 310 10.52 -2.12 6.71
N CYS A 311 11.24 -2.22 5.60
CA CYS A 311 12.71 -2.12 5.62
C CYS A 311 13.17 -0.75 6.11
N THR A 312 12.48 0.31 5.69
CA THR A 312 12.69 1.69 6.16
C THR A 312 12.41 1.79 7.66
N TYR A 313 11.27 1.26 8.12
CA TYR A 313 10.87 1.25 9.52
C TYR A 313 11.90 0.59 10.45
N VAL A 314 12.47 -0.56 10.06
CA VAL A 314 13.45 -1.29 10.89
C VAL A 314 14.89 -0.83 10.69
N CYS A 315 15.14 0.11 9.77
CA CYS A 315 16.47 0.59 9.41
C CYS A 315 17.13 1.32 10.59
N PRO A 316 18.27 0.82 11.12
CA PRO A 316 19.02 1.56 12.13
C PRO A 316 19.58 2.86 11.55
N GLY A 317 19.92 2.87 10.26
CA GLY A 317 20.55 3.97 9.52
C GLY A 317 19.65 5.16 9.22
N LYS A 318 18.33 5.01 9.38
CA LYS A 318 17.31 6.03 9.05
C LYS A 318 17.27 6.41 7.57
N TYR A 319 17.65 5.48 6.69
CA TYR A 319 17.44 5.62 5.25
C TYR A 319 15.98 5.44 4.88
N GLU A 320 15.51 6.26 3.94
CA GLU A 320 14.20 6.16 3.30
C GLU A 320 14.33 5.34 2.00
N TYR A 321 14.08 4.03 2.06
CA TYR A 321 14.33 3.14 0.92
C TYR A 321 13.28 3.24 -0.19
N GLY A 322 12.06 3.67 0.12
CA GLY A 322 11.00 3.85 -0.88
C GLY A 322 11.39 4.85 -1.98
N PRO A 323 11.73 6.11 -1.64
CA PRO A 323 12.22 7.08 -2.61
C PRO A 323 13.44 6.61 -3.41
N VAL A 324 14.40 5.95 -2.76
CA VAL A 324 15.61 5.41 -3.42
C VAL A 324 15.23 4.35 -4.46
N LEU A 325 14.31 3.44 -4.14
CA LEU A 325 13.78 2.47 -5.10
C LEU A 325 13.10 3.17 -6.28
N ARG A 326 12.29 4.21 -6.03
CA ARG A 326 11.63 4.97 -7.09
C ARG A 326 12.64 5.60 -8.05
N GLU A 327 13.72 6.17 -7.54
CA GLU A 327 14.80 6.75 -8.35
C GLU A 327 15.45 5.68 -9.24
N VAL A 328 15.79 4.52 -8.65
CA VAL A 328 16.38 3.40 -9.39
C VAL A 328 15.43 2.87 -10.48
N LEU A 329 14.15 2.63 -10.16
CA LEU A 329 13.15 2.19 -11.13
C LEU A 329 12.96 3.20 -12.27
N THR A 330 12.97 4.50 -11.95
CA THR A 330 12.86 5.57 -12.96
C THR A 330 14.05 5.57 -13.90
N ARG A 331 15.26 5.35 -13.38
CA ARG A 331 16.47 5.28 -14.21
C ARG A 331 16.49 4.02 -15.09
N ILE A 332 16.12 2.86 -14.54
CA ILE A 332 15.98 1.62 -15.32
C ILE A 332 15.02 1.83 -16.50
N GLU A 333 13.89 2.51 -16.28
CA GLU A 333 12.92 2.80 -17.34
C GLU A 333 13.42 3.80 -18.39
N GLN A 334 14.32 4.72 -18.02
CA GLN A 334 14.90 5.70 -18.96
C GLN A 334 16.05 5.12 -19.78
N GLU A 335 16.82 4.20 -19.20
CA GLU A 335 17.98 3.55 -19.82
C GLU A 335 17.60 2.29 -20.62
N GLY A 336 16.40 1.74 -20.38
CA GLY A 336 15.85 0.52 -20.98
C GLY A 336 14.88 0.75 -22.12
#